data_AF-A0A292SPY2-F1
#
_entry.id   AF-A0A292SPY2-F1
#
_cell.length_a   1.000
_cell.length_b   1.000
_cell.length_c   1.000
_cell.angle_alpha   90.00
_cell.angle_beta   90.00
_cell.angle_gamma   90.00
#
_symmetry.space_group_name_H-M   'P 1'
#
loop_
_entity.id
_entity.type
_entity.pdbx_description
1 polymer ?
#
loop_
_entity_poly.entity_id
_entity_poly.type
_entity_poly.pdbx_seq_one_letter_code
_entity_poly.pdbx_strand_id
1 'polypeptide(L)'
;MTMPSLISNYQKKVLENQFKKSYSTISQAVQFTVLESGEGLNNQFNNFDKTINGYTEAVAFKQLFYKNANVIGDIEYDKVQNYNGTQSYKTGGVDYPIPEKLMKDGTAVSATITNYKIYIVVDINGPKKRPNKYGHDIFKFYLDNRDALVPGKMSKIYTEDELKDEYWADILGEPCTIKSKQKGNGIGCAYYAFNDICPDDETKGYWECLPN
;
A
#
# COMPACT_ATOMS: atom_id res chain seq x y z
N MET A 1 -26.89 -3.77 -21.22
CA MET A 1 -26.27 -3.49 -19.91
C MET A 1 -27.28 -3.83 -18.82
N THR A 2 -26.88 -4.57 -17.79
CA THR A 2 -27.76 -4.98 -16.67
C THR A 2 -27.44 -4.15 -15.42
N MET A 3 -28.42 -3.92 -14.53
CA MET A 3 -28.23 -3.20 -13.27
C MET A 3 -26.99 -3.65 -12.45
N PRO A 4 -26.68 -4.96 -12.32
CA PRO A 4 -25.44 -5.42 -11.68
C PRO A 4 -24.15 -4.92 -12.37
N SER A 5 -24.13 -4.87 -13.71
CA SER A 5 -22.96 -4.38 -14.46
C SER A 5 -22.74 -2.87 -14.30
N LEU A 6 -23.81 -2.08 -14.18
CA LEU A 6 -23.74 -0.63 -13.92
C LEU A 6 -23.20 -0.34 -12.50
N ILE A 7 -23.68 -1.07 -11.49
CA ILE A 7 -23.22 -0.93 -10.11
C ILE A 7 -21.74 -1.28 -9.99
N SER A 8 -21.31 -2.38 -10.62
CA SER A 8 -19.90 -2.79 -10.63
C SER A 8 -19.01 -1.74 -11.31
N ASN A 9 -19.40 -1.22 -12.48
CA ASN A 9 -18.63 -0.19 -13.17
C ASN A 9 -18.57 1.12 -12.37
N TYR A 10 -19.66 1.50 -11.70
CA TYR A 10 -19.66 2.66 -10.82
C TYR A 10 -18.69 2.50 -9.64
N GLN A 11 -18.70 1.34 -8.96
CA GLN A 11 -17.78 1.07 -7.85
C GLN A 11 -16.32 1.16 -8.28
N LYS A 12 -15.98 0.62 -9.45
CA LYS A 12 -14.62 0.71 -10.02
C LYS A 12 -14.19 2.16 -10.22
N LYS A 13 -15.06 3.00 -10.77
CA LYS A 13 -14.77 4.43 -10.96
C LYS A 13 -14.64 5.18 -9.63
N VAL A 14 -15.42 4.79 -8.62
CA VAL A 14 -15.29 5.35 -7.26
C VAL A 14 -13.91 5.03 -6.68
N LEU A 15 -13.45 3.78 -6.78
CA LEU A 15 -12.12 3.37 -6.29
C LEU A 15 -11.00 4.10 -7.04
N GLU A 16 -11.07 4.22 -8.36
CA GLU A 16 -10.08 4.98 -9.15
C GLU A 16 -9.96 6.44 -8.67
N ASN A 17 -11.10 7.11 -8.48
CA ASN A 17 -11.12 8.49 -8.01
C ASN A 17 -10.61 8.62 -6.57
N GLN A 18 -10.96 7.67 -5.70
CA GLN A 18 -10.44 7.62 -4.32
C GLN A 18 -8.94 7.41 -4.31
N PHE A 19 -8.41 6.52 -5.14
CA PHE A 19 -6.98 6.28 -5.29
C PHE A 19 -6.22 7.54 -5.71
N LYS A 20 -6.69 8.22 -6.76
CA LYS A 20 -6.07 9.47 -7.25
C LYS A 20 -6.05 10.56 -6.17
N LYS A 21 -7.15 10.67 -5.41
CA LYS A 21 -7.25 11.59 -4.28
C LYS A 21 -6.26 11.22 -3.19
N SER A 22 -6.30 9.98 -2.68
CA SER A 22 -5.44 9.54 -1.59
C SER A 22 -3.95 9.63 -1.96
N TYR A 23 -3.56 9.25 -3.18
CA TYR A 23 -2.20 9.44 -3.68
C TYR A 23 -1.75 10.91 -3.63
N SER A 24 -2.62 11.82 -4.08
CA SER A 24 -2.32 13.27 -4.08
C SER A 24 -2.19 13.82 -2.65
N THR A 25 -3.11 13.44 -1.75
CA THR A 25 -3.09 13.85 -0.34
C THR A 25 -1.83 13.35 0.36
N ILE A 26 -1.45 12.08 0.14
CA ILE A 26 -0.27 11.49 0.77
C ILE A 26 1.02 12.08 0.20
N SER A 27 1.07 12.32 -1.11
CA SER A 27 2.21 13.01 -1.73
C SER A 27 2.43 14.41 -1.13
N GLN A 28 1.34 15.15 -0.88
CA GLN A 28 1.40 16.44 -0.19
C GLN A 28 1.86 16.30 1.26
N ALA A 29 1.35 15.31 2.00
CA ALA A 29 1.79 15.04 3.37
C ALA A 29 3.30 14.72 3.45
N VAL A 30 3.83 13.94 2.49
CA VAL A 30 5.27 13.68 2.36
C VAL A 30 6.03 14.99 2.10
N GLN A 31 5.56 15.83 1.17
CA GLN A 31 6.21 17.12 0.88
C GLN A 31 6.23 18.05 2.10
N PHE A 32 5.13 18.14 2.86
CA PHE A 32 5.12 18.91 4.11
C PHE A 32 6.06 18.34 5.16
N THR A 33 6.17 17.01 5.23
CA THR A 33 7.12 16.33 6.12
C THR A 33 8.56 16.67 5.77
N VAL A 34 8.93 16.65 4.48
CA VAL A 34 10.27 17.08 3.99
C VAL A 34 10.55 18.56 4.33
N LEU A 35 9.56 19.43 4.16
CA LEU A 35 9.71 20.86 4.44
C LEU A 35 9.89 21.14 5.94
N GLU A 36 9.13 20.45 6.79
CA GLU A 36 9.21 20.62 8.24
C GLU A 36 10.44 19.97 8.85
N SER A 37 10.92 18.85 8.28
CA SER A 37 12.14 18.19 8.72
C SER A 37 13.40 19.00 8.43
N GLY A 38 13.38 19.84 7.38
CA GLY A 38 14.50 20.68 6.96
C GLY A 38 15.61 19.92 6.22
N GLU A 39 15.51 18.60 6.14
CA GLU A 39 16.39 17.68 5.41
C GLU A 39 15.56 16.59 4.71
N GLY A 40 16.13 15.95 3.69
CA GLY A 40 15.52 14.79 3.04
C GLY A 40 15.21 13.65 4.03
N LEU A 41 14.03 13.06 3.90
CA LEU A 41 13.49 12.09 4.87
C LEU A 41 14.32 10.81 4.89
N ASN A 42 14.75 10.31 3.73
CA ASN A 42 15.63 9.15 3.67
C ASN A 42 16.94 9.40 4.41
N ASN A 43 17.59 10.55 4.21
CA ASN A 43 18.87 10.84 4.86
C ASN A 43 18.72 10.94 6.38
N GLN A 44 17.65 11.56 6.84
CA GLN A 44 17.44 11.80 8.27
C GLN A 44 16.94 10.56 9.02
N PHE A 45 15.95 9.85 8.46
CA PHE A 45 15.17 8.86 9.21
C PHE A 45 15.54 7.41 8.90
N ASN A 46 16.17 7.13 7.76
CA ASN A 46 16.42 5.77 7.27
C ASN A 46 17.80 5.22 7.70
N ASN A 47 18.22 5.55 8.93
CA ASN A 47 19.52 5.18 9.49
C ASN A 47 19.38 3.94 10.38
N PHE A 48 19.87 2.79 9.90
CA PHE A 48 19.83 1.55 10.66
C PHE A 48 20.98 1.47 11.67
N ASP A 49 20.63 1.30 12.94
CA ASP A 49 21.55 1.10 14.03
C ASP A 49 21.62 -0.40 14.40
N LYS A 50 22.80 -0.99 14.17
CA LYS A 50 23.07 -2.40 14.47
C LYS A 50 23.06 -2.71 15.96
N THR A 51 23.30 -1.74 16.83
CA THR A 51 23.37 -1.94 18.29
C THR A 51 21.99 -2.20 18.88
N ILE A 52 20.97 -1.52 18.36
CA ILE A 52 19.56 -1.71 18.75
C ILE A 52 18.77 -2.56 17.75
N ASN A 53 19.43 -3.00 16.66
CA ASN A 53 18.82 -3.74 15.55
C ASN A 53 17.55 -3.05 15.00
N GLY A 54 17.62 -1.74 14.75
CA GLY A 54 16.47 -0.92 14.38
C GLY A 54 16.81 0.45 13.82
N TYR A 55 15.78 1.25 13.54
CA TYR A 55 15.92 2.62 13.03
C TYR A 55 15.60 3.61 14.15
N THR A 56 16.62 4.30 14.65
CA THR A 56 16.54 5.15 15.85
C THR A 56 15.48 6.26 15.72
N GLU A 57 15.35 6.82 14.51
CA GLU A 57 14.47 7.96 14.23
C GLU A 57 13.08 7.56 13.67
N ALA A 58 12.77 6.26 13.62
CA ALA A 58 11.49 5.79 13.04
C ALA A 58 10.26 6.33 13.76
N VAL A 59 10.34 6.51 15.09
CA VAL A 59 9.25 7.08 15.88
C VAL A 59 9.07 8.56 15.55
N ALA A 60 10.16 9.32 15.48
CA ALA A 60 10.14 10.74 15.13
C ALA A 60 9.56 10.96 13.72
N PHE A 61 9.99 10.15 12.76
CA PHE A 61 9.44 10.15 11.40
C PHE A 61 7.93 9.91 11.40
N LYS A 62 7.45 8.84 12.05
CA LYS A 62 6.01 8.53 12.11
C LYS A 62 5.21 9.68 12.69
N GLN A 63 5.69 10.28 13.79
CA GLN A 63 5.01 11.40 14.44
C GLN A 63 4.90 12.62 13.49
N LEU A 64 5.99 12.98 12.83
CA LEU A 64 6.03 14.10 11.89
C LEU A 64 5.13 13.85 10.67
N PHE A 65 5.24 12.66 10.07
CA PHE A 65 4.42 12.28 8.93
C PHE A 65 2.93 12.23 9.29
N TYR A 66 2.55 11.63 10.42
CA TYR A 66 1.14 11.53 10.84
C TYR A 66 0.52 12.89 11.19
N LYS A 67 1.31 13.83 11.73
CA LYS A 67 0.89 15.23 11.88
C LYS A 67 0.54 15.83 10.50
N ASN A 68 1.45 15.72 9.53
CA ASN A 68 1.28 16.30 8.20
C ASN A 68 0.24 15.57 7.33
N ALA A 69 -0.04 14.29 7.63
CA ALA A 69 -1.13 13.52 7.04
C ALA A 69 -2.50 13.80 7.69
N ASN A 70 -2.59 14.69 8.69
CA ASN A 70 -3.83 14.98 9.43
C ASN A 70 -4.48 13.71 10.01
N VAL A 71 -3.67 12.86 10.66
CA VAL A 71 -4.16 11.68 11.39
C VAL A 71 -5.02 12.12 12.58
N ILE A 72 -6.17 11.46 12.76
CA ILE A 72 -7.16 11.76 13.80
C ILE A 72 -7.35 10.63 14.83
N GLY A 73 -6.73 9.47 14.61
CA GLY A 73 -6.81 8.37 15.57
C GLY A 73 -6.32 7.04 15.03
N ASP A 74 -6.35 6.06 15.93
CA ASP A 74 -6.03 4.66 15.65
C ASP A 74 -7.23 3.92 15.07
N ILE A 75 -6.93 2.89 14.28
CA ILE A 75 -7.93 2.00 13.70
C ILE A 75 -7.48 0.55 13.79
N GLU A 76 -8.47 -0.33 13.64
CA GLU A 76 -8.26 -1.76 13.48
C GLU A 76 -9.12 -2.28 12.34
N TYR A 77 -8.66 -3.36 11.73
CA TYR A 77 -9.38 -4.09 10.70
C TYR A 77 -9.99 -5.36 11.30
N ASP A 78 -11.21 -5.67 10.87
CA ASP A 78 -11.82 -6.96 11.17
C ASP A 78 -11.21 -8.08 10.32
N LYS A 79 -10.93 -7.76 9.06
CA LYS A 79 -10.35 -8.64 8.05
C LYS A 79 -9.76 -7.82 6.92
N VAL A 80 -8.53 -8.18 6.54
CA VAL A 80 -7.88 -7.79 5.28
C VAL A 80 -7.65 -9.05 4.45
N GLN A 81 -7.73 -8.93 3.12
CA GLN A 81 -7.43 -10.03 2.21
C GLN A 81 -6.37 -9.65 1.19
N ASN A 82 -5.71 -10.67 0.63
CA ASN A 82 -4.86 -10.48 -0.53
C ASN A 82 -5.68 -10.17 -1.80
N TYR A 83 -5.00 -9.81 -2.88
CA TYR A 83 -5.58 -9.30 -4.13
C TYR A 83 -6.74 -10.12 -4.68
N ASN A 84 -6.59 -11.44 -4.75
CA ASN A 84 -7.60 -12.36 -5.26
C ASN A 84 -8.47 -13.00 -4.15
N GLY A 85 -8.35 -12.54 -2.90
CA GLY A 85 -9.17 -12.99 -1.77
C GLY A 85 -8.90 -14.42 -1.29
N THR A 86 -7.84 -15.08 -1.76
CA THR A 86 -7.47 -16.45 -1.38
C THR A 86 -6.85 -16.55 0.02
N GLN A 87 -6.34 -15.44 0.56
CA GLN A 87 -5.77 -15.33 1.90
C GLN A 87 -6.50 -14.22 2.67
N SER A 88 -6.69 -14.41 3.97
CA SER A 88 -7.29 -13.39 4.84
C SER A 88 -6.65 -13.38 6.22
N TYR A 89 -6.47 -12.21 6.79
CA TYR A 89 -5.84 -12.03 8.10
C TYR A 89 -6.37 -10.78 8.80
N LYS A 90 -6.29 -10.79 10.14
CA LYS A 90 -6.72 -9.67 10.99
C LYS A 90 -5.59 -8.66 11.22
N THR A 91 -4.35 -9.14 11.24
CA THR A 91 -3.15 -8.33 11.47
C THR A 91 -2.16 -8.54 10.33
N GLY A 92 -1.45 -7.48 9.96
CA GLY A 92 -0.40 -7.50 8.94
C GLY A 92 0.95 -7.83 9.56
N GLY A 93 1.89 -8.28 8.71
CA GLY A 93 3.32 -8.33 9.06
C GLY A 93 4.03 -7.02 8.70
N VAL A 94 5.33 -6.94 8.98
CA VAL A 94 6.17 -5.82 8.53
C VAL A 94 6.21 -5.74 6.99
N ASP A 95 6.13 -6.89 6.32
CA ASP A 95 6.34 -7.01 4.87
C ASP A 95 5.07 -6.80 4.03
N TYR A 96 3.91 -7.04 4.62
CA TYR A 96 2.57 -6.73 4.09
C TYR A 96 1.81 -5.93 5.15
N PRO A 97 2.17 -4.64 5.35
CA PRO A 97 1.59 -3.84 6.42
C PRO A 97 0.12 -3.57 6.16
N ILE A 98 -0.68 -3.50 7.22
CA ILE A 98 -2.04 -2.98 7.19
C ILE A 98 -2.00 -1.54 7.76
N PRO A 99 -2.75 -0.58 7.19
CA PRO A 99 -2.87 0.76 7.77
C PRO A 99 -3.31 0.74 9.24
N GLU A 100 -2.72 1.62 10.06
CA GLU A 100 -2.93 1.64 11.52
C GLU A 100 -3.58 2.95 11.99
N LYS A 101 -3.55 4.00 11.17
CA LYS A 101 -4.07 5.33 11.47
C LYS A 101 -5.19 5.73 10.53
N LEU A 102 -6.15 6.51 11.03
CA LEU A 102 -7.19 7.16 10.23
C LEU A 102 -6.86 8.63 10.01
N MET A 103 -6.91 9.07 8.76
CA MET A 103 -6.83 10.48 8.38
C MET A 103 -8.20 11.15 8.45
N LYS A 104 -8.22 12.46 8.64
CA LYS A 104 -9.46 13.27 8.70
C LYS A 104 -10.40 13.07 7.51
N ASP A 105 -9.86 12.73 6.33
CA ASP A 105 -10.63 12.58 5.09
C ASP A 105 -11.21 11.17 4.86
N GLY A 106 -11.00 10.25 5.80
CA GLY A 106 -11.47 8.88 5.76
C GLY A 106 -10.46 7.87 5.18
N THR A 107 -9.33 8.33 4.62
CA THR A 107 -8.22 7.46 4.19
C THR A 107 -7.56 6.86 5.43
N ALA A 108 -7.19 5.57 5.38
CA ALA A 108 -6.29 5.01 6.38
C ALA A 108 -4.85 5.03 5.90
N VAL A 109 -3.89 5.18 6.82
CA VAL A 109 -2.47 5.22 6.52
C VAL A 109 -1.63 4.50 7.57
N SER A 110 -0.50 3.94 7.15
CA SER A 110 0.62 3.59 8.01
C SER A 110 1.91 3.96 7.30
N ALA A 111 2.91 4.36 8.08
CA ALA A 111 4.27 4.57 7.60
C ALA A 111 5.22 3.65 8.37
N THR A 112 6.20 3.04 7.69
CA THR A 112 7.17 2.11 8.30
C THR A 112 8.54 2.30 7.65
N ILE A 113 9.60 2.15 8.45
CA ILE A 113 10.98 2.12 7.94
C ILE A 113 11.49 0.70 8.11
N THR A 114 11.87 0.06 7.01
CA THR A 114 12.45 -1.29 7.01
C THR A 114 13.27 -1.50 5.73
N ASN A 115 14.22 -2.42 5.75
CA ASN A 115 15.07 -2.75 4.59
C ASN A 115 15.66 -1.51 3.89
N TYR A 116 16.15 -0.55 4.68
CA TYR A 116 16.70 0.72 4.23
C TYR A 116 15.74 1.48 3.32
N LYS A 117 14.44 1.46 3.62
CA LYS A 117 13.42 2.15 2.84
C LYS A 117 12.25 2.59 3.71
N ILE A 118 11.73 3.77 3.39
CA ILE A 118 10.50 4.30 3.98
C ILE A 118 9.33 3.83 3.11
N TYR A 119 8.41 3.10 3.72
CA TYR A 119 7.18 2.63 3.10
C TYR A 119 5.96 3.35 3.67
N ILE A 120 4.99 3.61 2.80
CA ILE A 120 3.69 4.14 3.17
C ILE A 120 2.62 3.20 2.60
N VAL A 121 1.72 2.72 3.45
CA VAL A 121 0.57 1.91 3.03
C VAL A 121 -0.69 2.71 3.30
N VAL A 122 -1.59 2.72 2.33
CA VAL A 122 -2.84 3.48 2.40
C VAL A 122 -4.02 2.55 2.14
N ASP A 123 -5.11 2.79 2.82
CA ASP A 123 -6.44 2.32 2.42
C ASP A 123 -7.24 3.54 1.98
N ILE A 124 -7.61 3.57 0.70
CA ILE A 124 -8.20 4.74 0.04
C ILE A 124 -9.65 5.01 0.46
N ASN A 125 -10.32 4.05 1.11
CA ASN A 125 -11.71 4.18 1.54
C ASN A 125 -11.92 3.92 3.04
N GLY A 126 -10.87 3.45 3.73
CA GLY A 126 -10.79 3.30 5.18
C GLY A 126 -11.37 1.97 5.69
N PRO A 127 -11.04 1.57 6.93
CA PRO A 127 -11.16 0.18 7.41
C PRO A 127 -12.58 -0.38 7.47
N LYS A 128 -13.59 0.50 7.46
CA LYS A 128 -15.01 0.12 7.57
C LYS A 128 -15.67 -0.06 6.20
N LYS A 129 -15.08 0.46 5.13
CA LYS A 129 -15.61 0.30 3.78
C LYS A 129 -14.91 -0.89 3.13
N ARG A 130 -15.72 -1.78 2.56
CA ARG A 130 -15.22 -2.97 1.85
C ARG A 130 -14.61 -2.54 0.49
N PRO A 131 -13.70 -3.34 -0.08
CA PRO A 131 -13.39 -4.72 0.30
C PRO A 131 -12.29 -4.97 1.35
N ASN A 132 -11.47 -3.98 1.74
CA ASN A 132 -10.26 -4.18 2.55
C ASN A 132 -9.31 -5.24 1.94
N LYS A 133 -8.94 -5.05 0.67
CA LYS A 133 -8.05 -5.96 -0.07
C LYS A 133 -6.85 -5.21 -0.65
N TYR A 134 -5.67 -5.82 -0.55
CA TYR A 134 -4.49 -5.30 -1.26
C TYR A 134 -4.76 -5.21 -2.76
N GLY A 135 -4.41 -4.09 -3.37
CA GLY A 135 -4.67 -3.78 -4.77
C GLY A 135 -6.11 -3.31 -5.08
N HIS A 136 -7.07 -3.44 -4.18
CA HIS A 136 -8.42 -2.90 -4.44
C HIS A 136 -8.57 -1.52 -3.83
N ASP A 137 -8.33 -1.45 -2.53
CA ASP A 137 -8.38 -0.24 -1.73
C ASP A 137 -7.11 -0.07 -0.88
N ILE A 138 -6.36 -1.13 -0.60
CA ILE A 138 -5.10 -1.08 0.13
C ILE A 138 -3.91 -1.07 -0.84
N PHE A 139 -3.05 -0.05 -0.79
CA PHE A 139 -1.92 0.13 -1.70
C PHE A 139 -0.63 0.48 -0.95
N LYS A 140 0.49 -0.10 -1.38
CA LYS A 140 1.82 0.13 -0.83
C LYS A 140 2.65 1.02 -1.75
N PHE A 141 3.29 2.01 -1.14
CA PHE A 141 4.19 2.97 -1.76
C PHE A 141 5.51 2.98 -1.00
N TYR A 142 6.53 3.58 -1.59
CA TYR A 142 7.80 3.87 -0.93
C TYR A 142 8.31 5.24 -1.33
N LEU A 143 9.26 5.77 -0.56
CA LEU A 143 9.97 6.99 -0.94
C LEU A 143 11.23 6.65 -1.74
N ASP A 144 11.40 7.27 -2.91
CA ASP A 144 12.66 7.18 -3.66
C ASP A 144 13.76 8.03 -3.00
N ASN A 145 14.95 8.04 -3.61
CA ASN A 145 16.10 8.80 -3.12
C ASN A 145 15.91 10.33 -3.16
N ARG A 146 14.81 10.84 -3.73
CA ARG A 146 14.42 12.25 -3.75
C ARG A 146 13.24 12.51 -2.81
N ASP A 147 12.91 11.54 -1.96
CA ASP A 147 11.74 11.53 -1.09
C ASP A 147 10.39 11.64 -1.84
N ALA A 148 10.36 11.28 -3.12
CA ALA A 148 9.11 11.24 -3.88
C ALA A 148 8.33 9.96 -3.54
N LEU A 149 7.01 10.07 -3.40
CA LEU A 149 6.13 8.93 -3.23
C LEU A 149 6.05 8.12 -4.53
N VAL A 150 6.55 6.89 -4.51
CA VAL A 150 6.58 5.99 -5.67
C VAL A 150 5.69 4.77 -5.43
N PRO A 151 4.83 4.40 -6.39
CA PRO A 151 4.02 3.20 -6.27
C PRO A 151 4.86 1.92 -6.30
N GLY A 152 4.55 0.99 -5.39
CA GLY A 152 5.08 -0.37 -5.43
C GLY A 152 4.71 -1.08 -6.74
N LYS A 153 5.64 -1.87 -7.28
CA LYS A 153 5.51 -2.54 -8.57
C LYS A 153 5.97 -3.99 -8.47
N MET A 154 5.13 -4.91 -8.95
CA MET A 154 5.51 -6.30 -9.11
C MET A 154 6.76 -6.44 -9.98
N SER A 155 7.77 -7.14 -9.46
CA SER A 155 9.05 -7.37 -10.12
C SER A 155 9.12 -8.71 -10.84
N LYS A 156 8.53 -9.75 -10.26
CA LYS A 156 8.47 -11.10 -10.83
C LYS A 156 7.27 -11.85 -10.25
N ILE A 157 6.64 -12.69 -11.08
CA ILE A 157 5.69 -13.70 -10.64
C ILE A 157 6.47 -14.98 -10.34
N TYR A 158 6.32 -15.50 -9.13
CA TYR A 158 6.93 -16.76 -8.71
C TYR A 158 5.91 -17.89 -8.74
N THR A 159 6.35 -19.07 -9.15
CA THR A 159 5.60 -20.32 -9.03
C THR A 159 5.61 -20.84 -7.60
N GLU A 160 4.68 -21.73 -7.26
CA GLU A 160 4.67 -22.35 -5.93
C GLU A 160 5.95 -23.15 -5.63
N ASP A 161 6.53 -23.80 -6.64
CA ASP A 161 7.78 -24.55 -6.48
C ASP A 161 8.98 -23.64 -6.20
N GLU A 162 9.08 -22.48 -6.86
CA GLU A 162 10.14 -21.49 -6.59
C GLU A 162 10.02 -20.87 -5.19
N LEU A 163 8.84 -20.91 -4.56
CA LEU A 163 8.61 -20.29 -3.25
C LEU A 163 8.88 -21.24 -2.07
N LYS A 164 9.04 -22.55 -2.30
CA LYS A 164 9.07 -23.57 -1.22
C LYS A 164 10.14 -23.34 -0.16
N ASP A 165 11.32 -22.88 -0.57
CA ASP A 165 12.49 -22.72 0.30
C ASP A 165 12.87 -21.24 0.52
N GLU A 166 12.00 -20.31 0.11
CA GLU A 166 12.27 -18.88 0.17
C GLU A 166 11.84 -18.28 1.52
N TYR A 167 12.76 -17.57 2.18
CA TYR A 167 12.50 -16.96 3.48
C TYR A 167 11.37 -15.91 3.43
N TRP A 168 11.26 -15.19 2.31
CA TRP A 168 10.25 -14.14 2.09
C TRP A 168 9.12 -14.60 1.15
N ALA A 169 8.81 -15.90 1.12
CA ALA A 169 7.85 -16.48 0.18
C ALA A 169 6.49 -15.76 0.13
N ASP A 170 6.02 -15.21 1.26
CA ASP A 170 4.74 -14.52 1.36
C ASP A 170 4.66 -13.21 0.55
N ILE A 171 5.79 -12.60 0.19
CA ILE A 171 5.85 -11.30 -0.49
C ILE A 171 6.84 -11.24 -1.66
N LEU A 172 7.61 -12.31 -1.89
CA LEU A 172 8.66 -12.33 -2.91
C LEU A 172 8.11 -11.96 -4.29
N GLY A 173 8.77 -11.02 -4.95
CA GLY A 173 8.32 -10.47 -6.24
C GLY A 173 7.31 -9.33 -6.16
N GLU A 174 6.81 -9.02 -4.96
CA GLU A 174 5.72 -8.05 -4.71
C GLU A 174 4.50 -8.29 -5.62
N PRO A 175 3.88 -9.48 -5.55
CA PRO A 175 2.91 -9.94 -6.53
C PRO A 175 1.72 -8.99 -6.68
N CYS A 176 1.25 -8.85 -7.91
CA CYS A 176 0.00 -8.20 -8.29
C CYS A 176 -0.60 -8.98 -9.47
N THR A 177 -1.25 -10.10 -9.20
CA THR A 177 -1.84 -10.96 -10.23
C THR A 177 -2.83 -11.92 -9.62
N ILE A 178 -3.89 -12.28 -10.33
CA ILE A 178 -4.82 -13.32 -9.89
C ILE A 178 -4.15 -14.70 -9.73
N LYS A 179 -2.98 -14.92 -10.33
CA LYS A 179 -2.26 -16.19 -10.34
C LYS A 179 -1.48 -16.48 -9.05
N SER A 180 -1.17 -15.45 -8.23
CA SER A 180 -0.42 -15.63 -7.00
C SER A 180 -1.32 -15.98 -5.81
N LYS A 181 -0.90 -16.95 -4.99
CA LYS A 181 -1.55 -17.34 -3.72
C LYS A 181 -0.82 -16.82 -2.48
N GLN A 182 0.23 -16.04 -2.68
CA GLN A 182 1.04 -15.46 -1.61
C GLN A 182 0.19 -14.54 -0.72
N LYS A 183 0.48 -14.49 0.58
CA LYS A 183 -0.27 -13.64 1.54
C LYS A 183 -0.20 -12.15 1.20
N GLY A 184 0.95 -11.71 0.68
CA GLY A 184 1.19 -10.34 0.23
C GLY A 184 0.76 -10.05 -1.20
N ASN A 185 0.02 -10.95 -1.87
CA ASN A 185 -0.51 -10.64 -3.21
C ASN A 185 -1.36 -9.37 -3.16
N GLY A 186 -1.00 -8.40 -4.00
CA GLY A 186 -1.58 -7.07 -4.07
C GLY A 186 -0.63 -5.94 -3.64
N ILE A 187 0.45 -6.21 -2.90
CA ILE A 187 1.36 -5.15 -2.42
C ILE A 187 2.06 -4.42 -3.57
N GLY A 188 2.31 -5.07 -4.70
CA GLY A 188 2.90 -4.44 -5.90
C GLY A 188 1.88 -3.85 -6.87
N CYS A 189 0.60 -3.73 -6.47
CA CYS A 189 -0.46 -3.28 -7.37
C CYS A 189 -0.55 -1.76 -7.55
N ALA A 190 0.08 -0.97 -6.68
CA ALA A 190 -0.02 0.49 -6.75
C ALA A 190 0.44 1.05 -8.11
N TYR A 191 1.46 0.46 -8.73
CA TYR A 191 1.95 0.89 -10.04
C TYR A 191 0.91 0.66 -11.13
N TYR A 192 0.26 -0.50 -11.10
CA TYR A 192 -0.76 -0.89 -12.07
C TYR A 192 -2.01 -0.01 -11.92
N ALA A 193 -2.45 0.23 -10.68
CA ALA A 193 -3.54 1.16 -10.36
C ALA A 193 -3.26 2.60 -10.81
N PHE A 194 -2.02 3.08 -10.61
CA PHE A 194 -1.61 4.43 -10.97
C PHE A 194 -1.57 4.65 -12.48
N ASN A 195 -1.09 3.67 -13.24
CA ASN A 195 -0.98 3.76 -14.70
C ASN A 195 -2.24 3.26 -15.43
N ASP A 196 -3.24 2.76 -14.68
CA ASP A 196 -4.44 2.11 -15.20
C ASP A 196 -4.12 0.97 -16.19
N ILE A 197 -3.22 0.08 -15.78
CA ILE A 197 -2.79 -1.09 -16.58
C ILE A 197 -3.18 -2.35 -15.83
N CYS A 198 -3.92 -3.26 -16.46
CA CYS A 198 -4.20 -4.54 -15.86
C CYS A 198 -2.96 -5.47 -15.88
N PRO A 199 -2.57 -6.08 -14.74
CA PRO A 199 -1.41 -6.98 -14.70
C PRO A 199 -1.66 -8.34 -15.36
N ASP A 200 -2.93 -8.73 -15.55
CA ASP A 200 -3.34 -10.05 -16.06
C ASP A 200 -3.91 -10.02 -17.48
N ASP A 201 -4.21 -8.84 -18.03
CA ASP A 201 -4.85 -8.63 -19.34
C ASP A 201 -4.55 -7.24 -19.90
N GLU A 202 -3.52 -7.10 -20.72
CA GLU A 202 -3.07 -5.81 -21.28
C GLU A 202 -4.14 -5.05 -22.10
N THR A 203 -5.26 -5.69 -22.44
CA THR A 203 -6.36 -5.05 -23.17
C THR A 203 -7.31 -4.23 -22.29
N LYS A 204 -7.14 -4.27 -20.95
CA LYS A 204 -8.03 -3.62 -19.97
C LYS A 204 -7.29 -2.64 -19.07
N GLY A 205 -8.05 -1.66 -18.59
CA GLY A 205 -7.63 -0.83 -17.46
C GLY A 205 -7.52 -1.64 -16.17
N TYR A 206 -6.70 -1.17 -15.22
CA TYR A 206 -6.51 -1.81 -13.92
C TYR A 206 -7.83 -1.94 -13.16
N TRP A 207 -8.58 -0.84 -13.09
CA TRP A 207 -9.84 -0.78 -12.35
C TRP A 207 -10.92 -1.64 -12.99
N GLU A 208 -10.81 -1.92 -14.29
CA GLU A 208 -11.74 -2.78 -15.02
C GLU A 208 -11.48 -4.26 -14.75
N CYS A 209 -10.24 -4.64 -14.46
CA CYS A 209 -9.83 -6.03 -14.30
C CYS A 209 -9.64 -6.50 -12.85
N LEU A 210 -10.02 -5.67 -11.87
CA LEU A 210 -10.04 -6.08 -10.46
C LEU A 210 -10.76 -7.43 -10.29
N PRO A 211 -10.16 -8.42 -9.60
CA PRO A 211 -10.81 -9.69 -9.34
C PRO A 211 -12.01 -9.50 -8.41
N ASN A 212 -12.93 -10.47 -8.36
CA ASN A 212 -14.08 -10.41 -7.43
C ASN A 212 -13.67 -10.78 -5.99
#